data_AF-A0A1L7AN68-F1
#
_entry.id   AF-A0A1L7AN68-F1
#
_cell.length_a   1.000
_cell.length_b   1.000
_cell.length_c   1.000
_cell.angle_alpha   90.00
_cell.angle_beta   90.00
_cell.angle_gamma   90.00
#
_symmetry.space_group_name_H-M   'P 1'
#
loop_
_entity.id
_entity.type
_entity.pdbx_description
1 polymer ?
#
loop_
_entity_poly.entity_id
_entity_poly.type
_entity_poly.pdbx_seq_one_letter_code
_entity_poly.pdbx_strand_id
1 'polypeptide(L)'
;MSPGFVVQIAPSFATWITKPAPTWSELLDVSTLVRSELGISQHAWGQACEALGRLEALVTLAAIDARRAAGEVGNPGGLLRKMVELHRGGTLRLDRTLFGLADKLKDRLH
;
A
#
# COMPACT_ATOMS: atom_id res chain seq x y z
N MET A 1 4.77 -3.31 11.67
CA MET A 1 3.63 -3.83 10.86
C MET A 1 3.93 -5.28 10.49
N SER A 2 2.93 -6.17 10.46
CA SER A 2 3.09 -7.57 10.05
C SER A 2 2.44 -7.82 8.68
N PRO A 3 2.82 -8.89 7.94
CA PRO A 3 2.15 -9.26 6.69
C PRO A 3 0.64 -9.52 6.86
N GLY A 4 0.25 -10.22 7.92
CA GLY A 4 -1.17 -10.49 8.20
C GLY A 4 -1.98 -9.20 8.39
N PHE A 5 -1.40 -8.18 9.03
CA PHE A 5 -2.05 -6.88 9.17
C PHE A 5 -2.30 -6.20 7.82
N VAL A 6 -1.39 -6.34 6.85
CA VAL A 6 -1.59 -5.78 5.49
C VAL A 6 -2.85 -6.35 4.85
N VAL A 7 -3.06 -7.66 4.95
CA VAL A 7 -4.25 -8.34 4.39
C VAL A 7 -5.53 -7.89 5.11
N GLN A 8 -5.46 -7.61 6.41
CA GLN A 8 -6.62 -7.14 7.17
C GLN A 8 -7.07 -5.73 6.75
N ILE A 9 -6.13 -4.82 6.48
CA ILE A 9 -6.46 -3.43 6.13
C ILE A 9 -6.73 -3.22 4.64
N ALA A 10 -6.17 -4.05 3.77
CA ALA A 10 -6.21 -3.87 2.32
C ALA A 10 -7.05 -4.99 1.66
N PRO A 11 -8.35 -4.75 1.43
CA PRO A 11 -9.27 -5.79 0.97
C PRO A 11 -8.87 -6.43 -0.36
N SER A 12 -8.19 -5.70 -1.25
CA SER A 12 -7.73 -6.25 -2.53
C SER A 12 -6.67 -7.34 -2.33
N PHE A 13 -5.87 -7.30 -1.27
CA PHE A 13 -4.91 -8.38 -0.97
C PHE A 13 -5.60 -9.64 -0.46
N ALA A 14 -6.71 -9.52 0.27
CA ALA A 14 -7.46 -10.66 0.81
C ALA A 14 -8.05 -11.56 -0.28
N THR A 15 -8.32 -11.00 -1.47
CA THR A 15 -8.79 -11.77 -2.65
C THR A 15 -7.74 -12.77 -3.14
N TRP A 16 -6.46 -12.46 -2.99
CA TRP A 16 -5.35 -13.24 -3.56
C TRP A 16 -4.61 -14.09 -2.52
N ILE A 17 -4.66 -13.69 -1.25
CA ILE A 17 -3.99 -14.39 -0.15
C ILE A 17 -5.00 -15.30 0.56
N THR A 18 -4.90 -16.59 0.29
CA THR A 18 -5.78 -17.62 0.88
C THR A 18 -5.20 -18.28 2.13
N LYS A 19 -3.93 -18.00 2.46
CA LYS A 19 -3.24 -18.60 3.60
C LYS A 19 -3.46 -17.78 4.88
N PRO A 20 -3.59 -18.45 6.05
CA PRO A 20 -3.79 -17.77 7.33
C PRO A 20 -2.58 -16.95 7.82
N ALA A 21 -1.37 -17.26 7.32
CA ALA A 21 -0.14 -16.57 7.69
C ALA A 21 0.68 -16.22 6.43
N PRO A 22 0.36 -15.11 5.74
CA PRO A 22 1.13 -14.69 4.58
C PRO A 22 2.52 -14.19 4.94
N THR A 23 3.44 -14.29 3.99
CA THR A 23 4.79 -13.74 4.06
C THR A 23 4.88 -12.41 3.30
N TRP A 24 5.90 -11.60 3.59
CA TRP A 24 6.17 -10.38 2.82
C TRP A 24 6.42 -10.66 1.33
N SER A 25 7.05 -11.80 1.01
CA SER A 25 7.29 -12.18 -0.39
C SER A 25 5.98 -12.44 -1.12
N GLU A 26 5.06 -13.18 -0.52
CA GLU A 26 3.76 -13.46 -1.13
C GLU A 26 2.95 -12.17 -1.35
N LEU A 27 3.00 -11.23 -0.40
CA LEU A 27 2.37 -9.93 -0.58
C LEU A 27 3.03 -9.14 -1.71
N LEU A 28 4.36 -9.18 -1.83
CA LEU A 28 5.09 -8.54 -2.93
C LEU A 28 4.72 -9.13 -4.29
N ASP A 29 4.57 -10.45 -4.38
CA ASP A 29 4.16 -11.10 -5.62
C ASP A 29 2.75 -10.65 -6.04
N VAL A 30 1.82 -10.67 -5.08
CA VAL A 30 0.42 -10.24 -5.27
C VAL A 30 0.27 -8.74 -5.55
N SER A 31 1.21 -7.90 -5.08
CA SER A 31 1.16 -6.44 -5.29
C SER A 31 1.07 -6.06 -6.77
N THR A 32 1.61 -6.89 -7.67
CA THR A 32 1.54 -6.69 -9.13
C THR A 32 0.13 -6.80 -9.70
N LEU A 33 -0.73 -7.60 -9.07
CA LEU A 33 -2.14 -7.75 -9.40
C LEU A 33 -2.96 -6.64 -8.76
N VAL A 34 -2.76 -6.42 -7.45
CA VAL A 34 -3.48 -5.38 -6.69
C VAL A 34 -3.27 -3.98 -7.27
N ARG A 35 -2.04 -3.64 -7.69
CA ARG A 35 -1.79 -2.34 -8.34
C ARG A 35 -2.60 -2.18 -9.62
N SER A 36 -2.82 -3.26 -10.37
CA SER A 36 -3.65 -3.22 -11.57
C SER A 36 -5.13 -2.99 -11.24
N GLU A 37 -5.65 -3.67 -10.21
CA GLU A 37 -7.04 -3.47 -9.72
C GLU A 37 -7.30 -2.05 -9.23
N LEU A 38 -6.28 -1.41 -8.66
CA LEU A 38 -6.32 -0.01 -8.22
C LEU A 38 -6.17 1.00 -9.37
N GLY A 39 -6.02 0.54 -10.62
CA GLY A 39 -5.77 1.41 -11.77
C GLY A 39 -4.38 2.05 -11.75
N ILE A 40 -3.42 1.48 -11.02
CA ILE A 40 -2.04 1.95 -10.94
C ILE A 40 -1.23 1.25 -12.05
N SER A 41 -0.61 2.07 -12.91
CA SER A 41 0.20 1.55 -14.01
C SER A 41 1.47 0.85 -13.51
N GLN A 42 1.97 -0.10 -14.29
CA GLN A 42 3.23 -0.79 -14.00
C GLN A 42 4.39 0.20 -13.86
N HIS A 43 4.41 1.25 -14.69
CA HIS A 43 5.42 2.31 -14.61
C HIS A 43 5.36 3.06 -13.27
N ALA A 44 4.17 3.51 -12.84
CA ALA A 44 4.02 4.20 -11.56
C ALA A 44 4.39 3.31 -10.36
N TRP A 45 4.05 2.02 -10.44
CA TRP A 45 4.47 1.03 -9.45
C TRP A 45 5.99 0.85 -9.41
N GLY A 46 6.64 0.71 -10.56
CA GLY A 46 8.09 0.62 -10.66
C GLY A 46 8.79 1.83 -10.05
N GLN A 47 8.30 3.04 -10.37
CA GLN A 47 8.81 4.29 -9.78
C GLN A 47 8.66 4.33 -8.26
N ALA A 48 7.55 3.78 -7.73
CA ALA A 48 7.36 3.68 -6.28
C ALA A 48 8.33 2.69 -5.64
N CYS A 49 8.53 1.51 -6.24
CA CYS A 49 9.50 0.53 -5.76
C CYS A 49 10.94 1.06 -5.78
N GLU A 50 11.33 1.79 -6.83
CA GLU A 50 12.65 2.41 -6.94
C GLU A 50 12.86 3.51 -5.91
N ALA A 51 11.85 4.36 -5.69
CA ALA A 51 11.98 5.50 -4.80
C ALA A 51 11.87 5.12 -3.32
N LEU A 52 10.91 4.26 -2.97
CA LEU A 52 10.55 3.95 -1.59
C LEU A 52 11.26 2.70 -1.07
N GLY A 53 11.64 1.78 -1.95
CA GLY A 53 11.89 0.39 -1.61
C GLY A 53 10.64 -0.46 -1.81
N ARG A 54 10.84 -1.76 -2.07
CA ARG A 54 9.75 -2.70 -2.40
C ARG A 54 8.74 -2.87 -1.26
N LEU A 55 9.21 -3.01 -0.02
CA LEU A 55 8.33 -3.22 1.13
C LEU A 55 7.54 -1.95 1.47
N GLU A 56 8.17 -0.80 1.40
CA GLU A 56 7.56 0.50 1.67
C GLU A 56 6.54 0.85 0.58
N ALA A 57 6.85 0.56 -0.70
CA ALA A 57 5.91 0.69 -1.79
C ALA A 57 4.69 -0.23 -1.59
N LEU A 58 4.91 -1.48 -1.14
CA LEU A 58 3.83 -2.41 -0.83
C LEU A 58 2.92 -1.91 0.29
N VAL A 59 3.49 -1.44 1.40
CA VAL A 59 2.67 -0.91 2.50
C VAL A 59 1.94 0.36 2.07
N THR A 60 2.57 1.19 1.23
CA THR A 60 1.91 2.36 0.64
C THR A 60 0.72 1.95 -0.24
N LEU A 61 0.89 0.91 -1.07
CA LEU A 61 -0.18 0.35 -1.91
C LEU A 61 -1.35 -0.16 -1.05
N ALA A 62 -1.05 -0.90 0.01
CA ALA A 62 -2.05 -1.40 0.96
C ALA A 62 -2.83 -0.26 1.65
N ALA A 63 -2.14 0.80 2.08
CA ALA A 63 -2.79 1.97 2.67
C ALA A 63 -3.68 2.71 1.66
N ILE A 64 -3.25 2.80 0.39
CA ILE A 64 -4.05 3.39 -0.69
C ILE A 64 -5.31 2.55 -0.94
N ASP A 65 -5.19 1.22 -0.98
CA ASP A 65 -6.33 0.32 -1.17
C ASP A 65 -7.34 0.46 -0.03
N ALA A 66 -6.88 0.43 1.21
CA ALA A 66 -7.72 0.60 2.39
C ALA A 66 -8.54 1.92 2.33
N ARG A 67 -7.88 3.02 1.96
CA ARG A 67 -8.50 4.33 1.85
C ARG A 67 -9.44 4.45 0.65
N ARG A 68 -9.10 3.82 -0.47
CA ARG A 68 -10.00 3.73 -1.63
C ARG A 68 -11.27 2.95 -1.28
N ALA A 69 -11.13 1.81 -0.60
CA ALA A 69 -12.27 1.02 -0.13
C ALA A 69 -13.16 1.81 0.84
N ALA A 70 -12.56 2.69 1.64
CA ALA A 70 -13.28 3.64 2.50
C ALA A 70 -13.89 4.87 1.75
N GLY A 71 -13.73 4.99 0.43
CA GLY A 71 -14.23 6.12 -0.35
C GLY A 71 -13.41 7.42 -0.23
N GLU A 72 -12.24 7.39 0.41
CA GLU A 72 -11.42 8.59 0.65
C GLU A 72 -10.46 8.92 -0.50
N VAL A 73 -10.26 7.97 -1.42
CA VAL A 73 -9.31 8.10 -2.53
C VAL A 73 -10.02 7.81 -3.84
N GLY A 74 -10.24 8.85 -4.64
CA GLY A 74 -10.79 8.73 -6.00
C GLY A 74 -9.74 8.41 -7.07
N ASN A 75 -8.46 8.67 -6.81
CA ASN A 75 -7.36 8.41 -7.76
C ASN A 75 -6.14 7.77 -7.07
N PRO A 76 -6.10 6.43 -6.96
CA PRO A 76 -5.01 5.69 -6.33
C PRO A 76 -3.63 5.98 -6.95
N GLY A 77 -3.54 6.00 -8.29
CA GLY A 77 -2.28 6.24 -8.99
C GLY A 77 -1.76 7.67 -8.88
N GLY A 78 -2.66 8.65 -8.77
CA GLY A 78 -2.29 10.03 -8.44
C GLY A 78 -1.71 10.14 -7.03
N LEU A 79 -2.35 9.49 -6.06
CA LEU A 79 -1.86 9.49 -4.67
C LEU A 79 -0.50 8.80 -4.55
N LEU A 80 -0.29 7.64 -5.19
CA LEU A 80 1.00 6.94 -5.16
C LEU A 80 2.13 7.83 -5.70
N ARG A 81 1.91 8.49 -6.85
CA ARG A 81 2.91 9.42 -7.41
C ARG A 81 3.23 10.57 -6.48
N LYS A 82 2.20 11.19 -5.87
CA LYS A 82 2.38 12.25 -4.87
C LYS A 82 3.23 11.77 -3.69
N MET A 83 3.01 10.55 -3.20
CA MET A 83 3.82 9.97 -2.11
C MET A 83 5.28 9.78 -2.53
N VAL A 84 5.52 9.31 -3.76
CA VAL A 84 6.87 9.16 -4.33
C VAL A 84 7.57 10.52 -4.46
N GLU A 85 6.87 11.55 -4.95
CA GLU A 85 7.37 12.92 -5.07
C GLU A 85 7.77 13.49 -3.70
N LEU A 86 6.90 13.35 -2.69
CA LEU A 86 7.18 13.81 -1.33
C LEU A 86 8.39 13.08 -0.72
N HIS A 87 8.54 11.78 -1.00
CA HIS A 87 9.69 11.00 -0.54
C HIS A 87 11.00 11.47 -1.18
N ARG A 88 11.02 11.61 -2.51
CA ARG A 88 12.19 12.12 -3.24
C ARG A 88 12.57 13.54 -2.81
N GLY A 89 11.59 14.36 -2.45
CA GLY A 89 11.82 15.70 -1.90
C GLY A 89 12.31 15.72 -0.45
N GLY A 90 12.51 14.58 0.21
CA GLY A 90 12.95 14.50 1.62
C GLY A 90 11.92 15.00 2.64
N THR A 91 10.69 15.26 2.20
CA THR A 91 9.62 15.80 3.05
C THR A 91 8.73 14.71 3.63
N LEU A 92 8.76 13.51 3.04
CA LEU A 92 8.03 12.35 3.56
C LEU A 92 8.86 11.59 4.60
N ARG A 93 8.47 11.71 5.87
CA ARG A 93 8.83 10.72 6.89
C ARG A 93 7.99 9.48 6.69
N LEU A 94 8.45 8.59 5.82
CA LEU A 94 7.73 7.36 5.45
C LEU A 94 7.37 6.53 6.67
N ASP A 95 8.30 6.40 7.61
CA ASP A 95 8.10 5.77 8.90
C ASP A 95 6.84 6.34 9.57
N ARG A 96 6.81 7.64 9.89
CA ARG A 96 5.70 8.29 10.57
C ARG A 96 4.41 8.29 9.75
N THR A 97 4.50 8.43 8.44
CA THR A 97 3.32 8.52 7.57
C THR A 97 2.67 7.16 7.40
N LEU A 98 3.45 6.10 7.13
CA LEU A 98 2.94 4.73 7.10
C LEU A 98 2.45 4.30 8.48
N PHE A 99 3.20 4.56 9.56
CA PHE A 99 2.77 4.21 10.90
C PHE A 99 1.50 4.97 11.30
N GLY A 100 1.40 6.27 11.04
CA GLY A 100 0.19 7.04 11.30
C GLY A 100 -1.01 6.64 10.43
N LEU A 101 -0.77 6.21 9.19
CA LEU A 101 -1.81 5.62 8.34
C LEU A 101 -2.24 4.25 8.86
N ALA A 102 -1.30 3.40 9.26
CA ALA A 102 -1.56 2.08 9.82
C ALA A 102 -2.32 2.15 11.15
N ASP A 103 -1.98 3.11 12.01
CA ASP A 103 -2.62 3.34 13.30
C ASP A 103 -4.08 3.79 13.12
N LYS A 104 -4.31 4.78 12.23
CA LYS A 104 -5.68 5.18 11.84
C LYS A 104 -6.51 4.05 11.24
N LEU A 105 -5.88 3.15 10.48
CA LEU A 105 -6.57 1.99 9.90
C LEU A 105 -6.88 0.94 10.98
N LYS A 106 -5.99 0.74 11.95
CA LYS A 106 -6.21 -0.14 13.09
C LYS A 106 -7.38 0.33 13.95
N ASP A 107 -7.46 1.62 14.25
CA ASP A 107 -8.56 2.20 15.03
C ASP A 107 -9.94 2.04 14.37
N ARG A 108 -9.99 1.87 13.03
CA ARG A 108 -11.24 1.68 12.28
C ARG A 108 -11.70 0.23 12.17
N LEU A 109 -10.82 -0.71 12.49
CA LEU A 109 -11.12 -2.15 12.52
C LEU A 109 -11.61 -2.61 13.91
N HIS A 110 -11.62 -1.71 14.89
CA HIS A 110 -12.14 -1.90 16.25
C HIS A 110 -13.47 -1.16 16.42
#